data_AF-A0AAD4BH77-F1
#
_entry.id   AF-A0AAD4BH77-F1
#
_cell.length_a   1.000
_cell.length_b   1.000
_cell.length_c   1.000
_cell.angle_alpha   90.00
_cell.angle_beta   90.00
_cell.angle_gamma   90.00
#
_symmetry.space_group_name_H-M   'P 1'
#
loop_
_entity.id
_entity.type
_entity.pdbx_description
1 polymer ?
#
loop_
_entity_poly.entity_id
_entity_poly.type
_entity_poly.pdbx_seq_one_letter_code
_entity_poly.pdbx_strand_id
1 'polypeptide(L)'
;SLAKYLLAIVDCLLSVYGQNGGCAYDIGCAFAKTANNSIVRPRIRNLNLRFMVGSFHGHAHNQLCQLQWHPMYIEGIGNMEGEGCEHVFSASNELA
;
A
#
# COMPACT_ATOMS: atom_id res chain seq x y z
N SER A 1 8.81 -8.21 16.68
CA SER A 1 7.76 -7.63 15.82
C SER A 1 8.18 -7.82 14.37
N LEU A 2 7.38 -8.55 13.60
CA LEU A 2 7.63 -8.92 12.19
C LEU A 2 7.54 -7.70 11.25
N ALA A 3 6.84 -6.64 11.67
CA ALA A 3 6.55 -5.46 10.85
C ALA A 3 7.67 -4.40 10.82
N LYS A 4 8.77 -4.56 11.58
CA LYS A 4 9.82 -3.54 11.71
C LYS A 4 10.39 -3.09 10.37
N TYR A 5 10.62 -4.02 9.45
CA TYR A 5 11.15 -3.71 8.12
C TYR A 5 10.17 -2.93 7.26
N LEU A 6 8.89 -3.35 7.25
CA LEU A 6 7.86 -2.63 6.51
C LEU A 6 7.65 -1.21 7.04
N LEU A 7 7.73 -1.02 8.36
CA LEU A 7 7.67 0.31 8.96
C LEU A 7 8.85 1.20 8.54
N ALA A 8 10.06 0.63 8.50
CA ALA A 8 11.24 1.35 8.02
C ALA A 8 11.14 1.70 6.53
N ILE A 9 10.61 0.80 5.71
CA ILE A 9 10.35 1.07 4.28
C ILE A 9 9.35 2.22 4.14
N VAL A 10 8.22 2.19 4.86
CA VAL A 10 7.25 3.30 4.83
C VAL A 10 7.88 4.62 5.25
N ASP A 11 8.69 4.63 6.31
CA ASP A 11 9.39 5.83 6.76
C ASP A 11 10.35 6.40 5.70
N CYS A 12 11.00 5.51 4.94
CA CYS A 12 11.80 5.87 3.78
C CYS A 12 10.93 6.45 2.64
N LEU A 13 9.85 5.76 2.25
CA LEU A 13 8.94 6.21 1.19
C LEU A 13 8.34 7.58 1.51
N LEU A 14 7.99 7.84 2.76
CA LEU A 14 7.52 9.14 3.24
C LEU A 14 8.56 10.25 3.03
N SER A 15 9.84 9.93 3.17
CA SER A 15 10.94 10.87 2.95
C SER A 15 11.17 11.17 1.46
N VAL A 16 10.85 10.21 0.57
CA VAL A 16 11.05 10.33 -0.87
C VAL A 16 9.87 11.01 -1.56
N TYR A 17 8.63 10.55 -1.30
CA TYR A 17 7.44 11.00 -2.02
C TYR A 17 6.79 12.26 -1.42
N GLY A 18 7.04 12.55 -0.13
CA GLY A 18 6.49 13.73 0.52
C GLY A 18 4.97 13.63 0.76
N GLN A 19 4.27 14.75 0.54
CA GLN A 19 2.84 14.88 0.88
C GLN A 19 1.93 14.17 -0.12
N ASN A 20 0.82 13.62 0.38
CA ASN A 20 -0.25 12.98 -0.39
C ASN A 20 0.22 11.77 -1.22
N GLY A 21 1.23 11.05 -0.75
CA GLY A 21 1.69 9.81 -1.37
C GLY A 21 0.70 8.65 -1.22
N GLY A 22 0.80 7.67 -2.12
CA GLY A 22 0.08 6.39 -2.05
C GLY A 22 1.03 5.21 -1.85
N CYS A 23 0.58 4.16 -1.16
CA CYS A 23 1.33 2.92 -0.96
C CYS A 23 0.41 1.71 -1.14
N ALA A 24 0.61 0.94 -2.22
CA ALA A 24 -0.05 -0.34 -2.42
C ALA A 24 0.70 -1.46 -1.69
N TYR A 25 -0.04 -2.36 -1.05
CA TYR A 25 0.48 -3.57 -0.44
C TYR A 25 -0.65 -4.59 -0.30
N ASP A 26 -0.39 -5.87 -0.52
CA ASP A 26 -1.43 -6.93 -0.56
C ASP A 26 -2.27 -6.96 0.72
N ILE A 27 -1.60 -6.74 1.86
CA ILE A 27 -2.25 -6.66 3.17
C ILE A 27 -2.37 -5.22 3.67
N GLY A 28 -2.42 -4.24 2.76
CA GLY A 28 -2.44 -2.80 3.05
C GLY A 28 -3.51 -2.41 4.06
N CYS A 29 -4.71 -3.02 3.99
CA CYS A 29 -5.80 -2.76 4.94
C CYS A 29 -5.47 -3.20 6.38
N ALA A 30 -4.75 -4.31 6.56
CA ALA A 30 -4.34 -4.82 7.86
C ALA A 30 -3.07 -4.08 8.34
N PHE A 31 -2.12 -3.88 7.44
CA PHE A 31 -0.87 -3.18 7.73
C PHE A 31 -1.09 -1.72 8.12
N ALA A 32 -2.08 -1.03 7.53
CA ALA A 32 -2.44 0.33 7.91
C ALA A 32 -2.75 0.45 9.41
N LYS A 33 -3.36 -0.56 10.03
CA LYS A 33 -3.58 -0.59 11.50
C LYS A 33 -2.25 -0.68 12.26
N THR A 34 -1.35 -1.54 11.80
CA THR A 34 -0.01 -1.68 12.38
C THR A 34 0.79 -0.37 12.26
N ALA A 35 0.79 0.25 11.09
CA ALA A 35 1.47 1.51 10.83
C ALA A 35 0.91 2.66 11.70
N ASN A 36 -0.42 2.76 11.81
CA ASN A 36 -1.08 3.77 12.64
C ASN A 36 -0.91 3.55 14.16
N ASN A 37 -0.46 2.37 14.59
CA ASN A 37 -0.14 2.08 15.98
C ASN A 37 1.39 2.06 16.24
N SER A 38 2.17 2.56 15.29
CA SER A 38 3.64 2.60 15.38
C SER A 38 4.18 4.01 15.58
N ILE A 39 5.50 4.11 15.78
CA ILE A 39 6.22 5.39 15.88
C ILE A 39 6.18 6.22 14.59
N VAL A 40 5.89 5.60 13.43
CA VAL A 40 5.82 6.28 12.12
C VAL A 40 4.49 7.01 11.92
N ARG A 41 3.46 6.74 12.74
CA ARG A 41 2.12 7.34 12.67
C ARG A 41 2.12 8.87 12.51
N PRO A 42 2.89 9.67 13.28
CA PRO A 42 2.86 11.13 13.13
C PRO A 42 3.26 11.57 11.73
N ARG A 43 4.27 10.92 11.13
CA ARG A 43 4.71 11.22 9.76
C ARG A 43 3.67 10.82 8.72
N ILE A 44 3.07 9.63 8.86
CA ILE A 44 1.97 9.16 7.99
C ILE A 44 0.83 10.20 7.97
N ARG A 45 0.45 10.73 9.14
CA ARG A 45 -0.60 11.74 9.25
C ARG A 45 -0.17 13.09 8.69
N ASN A 46 1.03 13.55 9.00
CA ASN A 46 1.54 14.85 8.54
C ASN A 46 1.71 14.91 7.02
N LEU A 47 2.08 13.79 6.40
CA LEU A 47 2.29 13.67 4.97
C LEU A 47 1.07 13.08 4.25
N ASN A 48 -0.02 12.81 4.96
CA ASN A 48 -1.26 12.26 4.40
C ASN A 48 -1.04 11.03 3.49
N LEU A 49 -0.24 10.07 3.95
CA LEU A 49 0.03 8.85 3.19
C LEU A 49 -1.21 7.95 3.14
N ARG A 50 -1.57 7.52 1.94
CA ARG A 50 -2.71 6.64 1.69
C ARG A 50 -2.26 5.21 1.39
N PHE A 51 -2.58 4.27 2.28
CA PHE A 51 -2.43 2.84 1.98
C PHE A 51 -3.58 2.33 1.10
N MET A 52 -3.31 1.35 0.26
CA MET A 52 -4.29 0.63 -0.56
C MET A 52 -3.91 -0.85 -0.67
N VAL A 53 -4.85 -1.68 -1.11
CA VAL A 53 -4.61 -3.08 -1.49
C VAL A 53 -4.53 -3.14 -3.01
N GLY A 54 -3.60 -3.90 -3.58
CA GLY A 54 -3.52 -4.06 -5.04
C GLY A 54 -4.85 -4.54 -5.63
N SER A 55 -5.18 -4.14 -6.87
CA SER A 55 -6.47 -4.41 -7.49
C SER A 55 -6.78 -5.91 -7.58
N PHE A 56 -5.80 -6.75 -7.90
CA PHE A 56 -6.00 -8.19 -7.99
C PHE A 56 -6.29 -8.78 -6.60
N HIS A 57 -5.44 -8.44 -5.63
CA HIS A 57 -5.62 -8.88 -4.24
C HIS A 57 -6.89 -8.32 -3.59
N GLY A 58 -7.30 -7.10 -3.97
CA GLY A 58 -8.46 -6.41 -3.41
C GLY A 58 -9.75 -7.20 -3.60
N HIS A 59 -9.92 -7.87 -4.75
CA HIS A 59 -11.11 -8.68 -5.03
C HIS A 59 -11.26 -9.90 -4.10
N ALA A 60 -10.16 -10.38 -3.50
CA ALA A 60 -10.20 -11.47 -2.53
C ALA A 60 -10.66 -11.01 -1.13
N HIS A 61 -10.75 -9.70 -0.89
CA HIS A 61 -11.17 -9.14 0.39
C HIS A 61 -12.69 -8.97 0.44
N ASN A 62 -13.25 -8.85 1.64
CA ASN A 62 -14.68 -8.57 1.79
C ASN A 62 -15.08 -7.20 1.17
N GLN A 63 -16.35 -7.04 0.86
CA GLN A 63 -16.89 -5.85 0.18
C GLN A 63 -16.54 -4.53 0.89
N LEU A 64 -16.65 -4.48 2.22
CA LEU A 64 -16.31 -3.27 2.98
C LEU A 64 -14.83 -2.91 2.83
N CYS A 65 -13.95 -3.91 2.83
CA CYS A 65 -12.54 -3.70 2.60
C CYS A 65 -12.27 -3.21 1.16
N GLN A 66 -12.98 -3.73 0.16
CA GLN A 66 -12.83 -3.25 -1.22
C GLN A 66 -13.22 -1.78 -1.34
N LEU A 67 -14.39 -1.40 -0.83
CA LEU A 67 -14.87 -0.01 -0.87
C LEU A 67 -13.92 0.97 -0.18
N GLN A 68 -13.20 0.51 0.85
CA GLN A 68 -12.29 1.35 1.63
C GLN A 68 -10.83 1.30 1.18
N TRP A 69 -10.38 0.29 0.45
CA TRP A 69 -8.94 0.07 0.23
C TRP A 69 -8.58 -0.26 -1.23
N HIS A 70 -9.56 -0.52 -2.08
CA HIS A 70 -9.32 -0.80 -3.49
C HIS A 70 -8.97 0.51 -4.26
N PRO A 71 -7.95 0.52 -5.14
CA PRO A 71 -7.46 1.73 -5.82
C PRO A 71 -8.56 2.47 -6.59
N MET A 72 -9.47 1.73 -7.22
CA MET A 72 -10.63 2.27 -7.95
C MET A 72 -11.51 3.24 -7.12
N TYR A 73 -11.55 3.07 -5.79
CA TYR A 73 -12.36 3.90 -4.89
C TYR A 73 -11.52 4.93 -4.11
N ILE A 74 -10.25 5.11 -4.46
CA ILE A 74 -9.35 6.06 -3.82
C ILE A 74 -8.97 7.15 -4.82
N GLU A 75 -9.44 8.36 -4.55
CA GLU A 75 -9.11 9.52 -5.37
C GLU A 75 -7.60 9.85 -5.32
N GLY A 76 -7.05 10.30 -6.45
CA GLY A 76 -5.65 10.70 -6.57
C GLY A 76 -4.66 9.56 -6.86
N ILE A 77 -5.11 8.30 -6.93
CA ILE A 77 -4.25 7.15 -7.27
C ILE A 77 -4.05 6.99 -8.79
N GLY A 78 -4.89 7.61 -9.61
CA GLY A 78 -4.84 7.50 -11.06
C GLY A 78 -5.16 6.08 -11.53
N ASN A 79 -4.50 5.63 -12.60
CA ASN A 79 -4.66 4.28 -13.17
C ASN A 79 -3.73 3.24 -12.53
N MET A 80 -3.22 3.51 -11.31
CA MET A 80 -2.32 2.58 -10.63
C MET A 80 -3.11 1.40 -10.05
N GLU A 81 -2.76 0.19 -10.49
CA GLU A 81 -3.39 -1.04 -10.03
C GLU A 81 -2.76 -1.58 -8.74
N GLY A 82 -1.52 -1.19 -8.44
CA GLY A 82 -0.83 -1.65 -7.23
C GLY A 82 -0.25 -3.07 -7.30
N GLU A 83 -0.15 -3.65 -8.51
CA GLU A 83 0.32 -5.02 -8.80
C GLU A 83 1.67 -5.02 -9.56
N GLY A 84 2.47 -3.95 -9.40
CA GLY A 84 3.67 -3.74 -10.21
C GLY A 84 4.76 -4.79 -9.96
N CYS A 85 4.90 -5.24 -8.71
CA CYS A 85 5.87 -6.28 -8.35
C CYS A 85 5.48 -7.61 -9.00
N GLU A 86 4.19 -7.94 -8.94
CA GLU A 86 3.58 -9.16 -9.44
C GLU A 86 3.73 -9.25 -10.96
N HIS A 87 3.51 -8.13 -11.67
CA HIS A 87 3.78 -8.04 -13.12
C HIS A 87 5.25 -8.28 -13.45
N VAL A 88 6.19 -7.68 -12.72
CA VAL A 88 7.64 -7.86 -12.95
C VAL A 88 8.06 -9.31 -12.66
N PHE A 89 7.58 -9.90 -11.57
CA PHE A 89 7.87 -11.29 -11.23
C PHE A 89 7.25 -12.26 -12.25
N SER A 90 6.02 -12.02 -12.70
CA SER A 90 5.38 -12.81 -13.76
C SER A 90 6.20 -12.77 -15.05
N ALA A 91 6.58 -11.57 -15.51
CA ALA A 91 7.40 -11.41 -16.71
C ALA A 91 8.79 -12.07 -16.59
N SER A 92 9.35 -12.10 -15.37
CA SER A 92 10.62 -12.79 -15.10
C SER A 92 10.50 -14.32 -15.19
N ASN A 93 9.29 -14.87 -15.00
CA ASN A 93 9.00 -16.29 -15.14
C ASN A 93 8.63 -16.70 -16.57
N GLU A 94 8.33 -15.77 -17.48
CA GLU A 94 8.03 -16.08 -18.88
C GLU A 94 9.27 -16.57 -19.67
N LEU A 95 10.47 -16.35 -19.13
CA LEU A 95 11.75 -16.79 -19.70
C LEU A 95 12.26 -18.12 -19.12
N ALA A 96 11.46 -18.82 -18.31
CA ALA A 96 11.78 -20.10 -17.70
C ALA A 96 11.28 -21.31 -18.52
#